data_AF-A0A9D4TC80-F1
#
_entry.id   AF-A0A9D4TC80-F1
#
_cell.length_a   1.000
_cell.length_b   1.000
_cell.length_c   1.000
_cell.angle_alpha   90.00
_cell.angle_beta   90.00
_cell.angle_gamma   90.00
#
_symmetry.space_group_name_H-M   'P 1'
#
loop_
_entity.id
_entity.type
_entity.pdbx_description
1 polymer ?
#
loop_
_entity_poly.entity_id
_entity_poly.type
_entity_poly.pdbx_seq_one_letter_code
_entity_poly.pdbx_strand_id
1 'polypeptide(L)'
;MSSTYSKRVLFSVQLDNAARKSLGNIELINEDGSVHKRIPLATQFFNPAEIYAPGNLDRFYRGLISQPAQTYDRFVTEQLTNHLYEPLGQGFGMDLVALNIQRGRDHGIPSYNDWREYCGMAKITDFSQLAEIMTPESAQAFARVYRYPDDIDLFPAGVNERSVPGGTLGPTFACIVGEQFRRMKNGDRFWYENGGLESSFNEVQVEQIRKASLARIICDNTNLQYVQPLAMIREANWNPKVDCNGQDIPRVDLDNWQNEPVWT
;
A
#
# COMPACT_ATOMS: atom_id res chain seq x y z
N MET A 1 -26.05 -15.23 -2.87
CA MET A 1 -25.02 -15.21 -1.80
C MET A 1 -23.58 -14.94 -2.29
N SER A 2 -23.32 -14.65 -3.58
CA SER A 2 -21.99 -14.90 -4.20
C SER A 2 -21.12 -13.67 -4.57
N SER A 3 -21.66 -12.44 -4.73
CA SER A 3 -20.82 -11.29 -5.19
C SER A 3 -20.06 -10.56 -4.07
N THR A 4 -20.66 -10.41 -2.88
CA THR A 4 -20.08 -9.57 -1.81
C THR A 4 -18.97 -10.30 -1.04
N TYR A 5 -19.07 -11.62 -0.90
CA TYR A 5 -18.07 -12.43 -0.20
C TYR A 5 -16.75 -12.50 -0.98
N SER A 6 -16.84 -12.75 -2.30
CA SER A 6 -15.68 -12.75 -3.21
C SER A 6 -14.92 -11.41 -3.21
N LYS A 7 -15.64 -10.27 -3.15
CA LYS A 7 -15.02 -8.93 -3.14
C LYS A 7 -14.25 -8.57 -1.87
N ARG A 8 -14.74 -8.98 -0.69
CA ARG A 8 -14.02 -8.74 0.59
C ARG A 8 -12.75 -9.56 0.66
N VAL A 9 -12.83 -10.83 0.25
CA VAL A 9 -11.70 -11.76 0.24
C VAL A 9 -10.62 -11.31 -0.76
N LEU A 10 -11.03 -10.72 -1.88
CA LEU A 10 -10.13 -10.19 -2.87
C LEU A 10 -9.24 -9.05 -2.34
N PHE A 11 -9.83 -8.08 -1.64
CA PHE A 11 -9.10 -6.94 -1.08
C PHE A 11 -8.05 -7.40 -0.07
N SER A 12 -8.37 -8.37 0.79
CA SER A 12 -7.41 -8.94 1.74
C SER A 12 -6.30 -9.76 1.10
N VAL A 13 -6.57 -10.47 -0.01
CA VAL A 13 -5.56 -11.31 -0.67
C VAL A 13 -4.60 -10.49 -1.55
N GLN A 14 -5.04 -9.35 -2.07
CA GLN A 14 -4.29 -8.63 -3.12
C GLN A 14 -3.55 -7.36 -2.65
N LEU A 15 -4.03 -6.68 -1.60
CA LEU A 15 -3.42 -5.43 -1.11
C LEU A 15 -2.27 -5.61 -0.13
N ASP A 16 -2.05 -6.81 0.41
CA ASP A 16 -0.85 -7.11 1.21
C ASP A 16 0.47 -6.81 0.45
N ASN A 17 0.40 -6.66 -0.88
CA ASN A 17 1.56 -6.39 -1.71
C ASN A 17 1.82 -4.90 -2.01
N ALA A 18 1.00 -3.97 -1.51
CA ALA A 18 1.31 -2.54 -1.61
C ALA A 18 2.49 -2.12 -0.71
N ALA A 19 2.92 -2.99 0.21
CA ALA A 19 4.06 -2.78 1.10
C ALA A 19 5.40 -3.29 0.54
N ARG A 20 5.64 -3.16 -0.77
CA ARG A 20 6.98 -3.35 -1.35
C ARG A 20 7.88 -2.17 -1.00
N LYS A 21 8.29 -2.10 0.25
CA LYS A 21 9.23 -1.08 0.71
C LYS A 21 10.64 -1.63 0.69
N SER A 22 11.48 -0.95 -0.08
CA SER A 22 12.92 -1.13 -0.27
C SER A 22 13.36 -2.33 -1.12
N LEU A 23 14.54 -2.20 -1.73
CA LEU A 23 15.30 -3.21 -2.47
C LEU A 23 15.76 -4.36 -1.53
N GLY A 24 14.85 -4.93 -0.75
CA GLY A 24 15.10 -5.96 0.27
C GLY A 24 15.73 -5.48 1.57
N ASN A 25 16.03 -4.20 1.75
CA ASN A 25 16.71 -3.68 2.94
C ASN A 25 16.04 -2.43 3.51
N ILE A 26 15.66 -2.48 4.78
CA ILE A 26 15.20 -1.31 5.52
C ILE A 26 16.42 -0.48 5.94
N GLU A 27 16.49 0.77 5.49
CA GLU A 27 17.55 1.69 5.91
C GLU A 27 17.10 2.53 7.12
N LEU A 28 17.93 2.54 8.17
CA LEU A 28 17.79 3.47 9.29
C LEU A 28 18.63 4.71 8.96
N ILE A 29 18.02 5.88 8.99
CA ILE A 29 18.65 7.12 8.53
C ILE A 29 18.88 8.06 9.73
N ASN A 30 20.11 8.55 9.88
CA ASN A 30 20.47 9.56 10.86
C ASN A 30 19.92 10.95 10.49
N GLU A 31 20.03 11.90 11.40
CA GLU A 31 19.52 13.26 11.17
C GLU A 31 20.25 13.99 10.04
N ASP A 32 21.54 13.73 9.86
CA ASP A 32 22.36 14.27 8.76
C ASP A 32 22.08 13.60 7.39
N GLY A 33 21.14 12.65 7.34
CA GLY A 33 20.81 11.88 6.13
C GLY A 33 21.74 10.69 5.87
N SER A 34 22.76 10.46 6.70
CA SER A 34 23.62 9.29 6.57
C SER A 34 22.89 8.00 6.94
N VAL A 35 23.21 6.90 6.25
CA VAL A 35 22.64 5.59 6.58
C VAL A 35 23.33 5.04 7.82
N HIS A 36 22.59 4.93 8.92
CA HIS A 36 23.05 4.35 10.17
C HIS A 36 23.22 2.83 10.05
N LYS A 37 22.21 2.15 9.48
CA LYS A 37 22.16 0.70 9.37
C LYS A 37 21.29 0.29 8.19
N ARG A 38 21.70 -0.76 7.47
CA ARG A 38 20.88 -1.45 6.47
C ARG A 38 20.49 -2.80 7.02
N ILE A 39 19.21 -3.10 7.02
CA ILE A 39 18.67 -4.28 7.67
C ILE A 39 17.89 -5.11 6.63
N PRO A 40 18.29 -6.35 6.36
CA PRO A 40 17.55 -7.20 5.43
C PRO A 40 16.13 -7.44 5.92
N LEU A 41 15.14 -7.25 5.05
CA LEU A 41 13.72 -7.36 5.39
C LEU A 41 13.37 -8.72 6.00
N ALA A 42 13.96 -9.82 5.51
CA ALA A 42 13.68 -11.17 6.02
C ALA A 42 14.00 -11.33 7.51
N THR A 43 14.96 -10.56 8.04
CA THR A 43 15.36 -10.62 9.46
C THR A 43 14.41 -9.88 10.40
N GLN A 44 13.47 -9.10 9.85
CA GLN A 44 12.61 -8.18 10.60
C GLN A 44 11.17 -8.68 10.77
N PHE A 45 10.80 -9.78 10.13
CA PHE A 45 9.49 -10.38 10.36
C PHE A 45 9.34 -10.83 11.81
N PHE A 46 8.30 -10.31 12.49
CA PHE A 46 8.01 -10.57 13.91
C PHE A 46 9.15 -10.25 14.88
N ASN A 47 10.07 -9.35 14.51
CA ASN A 47 11.23 -9.00 15.31
C ASN A 47 11.19 -7.50 15.70
N PRO A 48 10.82 -7.17 16.95
CA PRO A 48 10.75 -5.77 17.39
C PRO A 48 12.08 -5.22 17.91
N ALA A 49 13.16 -6.02 17.93
CA ALA A 49 14.41 -5.67 18.61
C ALA A 49 15.01 -4.33 18.14
N GLU A 50 14.96 -4.05 16.84
CA GLU A 50 15.49 -2.80 16.28
C GLU A 50 14.72 -1.57 16.74
N ILE A 51 13.42 -1.69 17.03
CA ILE A 51 12.57 -0.57 17.45
C ILE A 51 12.87 -0.17 18.90
N TYR A 52 13.22 -1.14 19.75
CA TYR A 52 13.56 -0.88 21.17
C TYR A 52 14.93 -0.22 21.36
N ALA A 53 15.79 -0.25 20.35
CA ALA A 53 17.09 0.40 20.43
C ALA A 53 16.94 1.94 20.46
N PRO A 54 17.61 2.65 21.40
CA PRO A 54 17.46 4.10 21.54
C PRO A 54 17.69 4.89 20.24
N GLY A 55 16.71 5.74 19.91
CA GLY A 55 16.72 6.60 18.72
C GLY A 55 16.41 5.88 17.40
N ASN A 56 16.28 4.55 17.37
CA ASN A 56 16.00 3.85 16.13
C ASN A 56 14.61 4.11 15.59
N LEU A 57 13.61 4.35 16.46
CA LEU A 57 12.26 4.72 16.00
C LEU A 57 12.30 5.96 15.08
N ASP A 58 13.01 7.00 15.47
CA ASP A 58 13.17 8.21 14.65
C ASP A 58 13.95 7.90 13.37
N ARG A 59 14.98 7.05 13.43
CA ARG A 59 15.73 6.62 12.24
C ARG A 59 14.88 5.81 11.27
N PHE A 60 13.95 4.99 11.78
CA PHE A 60 12.96 4.29 10.98
C PHE A 60 12.02 5.27 10.29
N TYR A 61 11.45 6.25 11.02
CA TYR A 61 10.58 7.25 10.40
C TYR A 61 11.31 8.05 9.31
N ARG A 62 12.55 8.51 9.54
CA ARG A 62 13.36 9.16 8.51
C ARG A 62 13.57 8.25 7.30
N GLY A 63 13.83 6.97 7.55
CA GLY A 63 13.91 5.95 6.52
C GLY A 63 12.61 5.83 5.72
N LEU A 64 11.46 5.72 6.39
CA LEU A 64 10.15 5.54 5.77
C LEU A 64 9.76 6.70 4.86
N ILE A 65 10.11 7.93 5.22
CA ILE A 65 9.74 9.13 4.44
C ILE A 65 10.78 9.50 3.37
N SER A 66 11.99 8.94 3.43
CA SER A 66 13.08 9.29 2.48
C SER A 66 13.34 8.19 1.44
N GLN A 67 13.20 6.92 1.81
CA GLN A 67 13.51 5.81 0.92
C GLN A 67 12.46 5.68 -0.19
N PRO A 68 12.87 5.38 -1.44
CA PRO A 68 11.92 5.03 -2.48
C PRO A 68 11.18 3.73 -2.14
N ALA A 69 9.88 3.73 -2.40
CA ALA A 69 9.16 2.47 -2.57
C ALA A 69 9.72 1.73 -3.79
N GLN A 70 9.65 0.40 -3.79
CA GLN A 70 9.97 -0.37 -4.99
C GLN A 70 8.99 0.02 -6.10
N THR A 71 9.47 0.06 -7.34
CA THR A 71 8.61 0.24 -8.51
C THR A 71 7.50 -0.81 -8.55
N TYR A 72 6.30 -0.38 -8.95
CA TYR A 72 5.21 -1.31 -9.21
C TYR A 72 5.52 -2.06 -10.51
N ASP A 73 6.18 -3.20 -10.36
CA ASP A 73 6.55 -4.09 -11.46
C ASP A 73 6.30 -5.55 -11.08
N ARG A 74 6.66 -6.47 -11.98
CA ARG A 74 6.51 -7.91 -11.74
C ARG A 74 7.49 -8.48 -10.71
N PHE A 75 8.50 -7.71 -10.31
CA PHE A 75 9.57 -8.20 -9.47
C PHE A 75 9.24 -7.97 -8.00
N VAL A 76 9.33 -9.04 -7.23
CA VAL A 76 9.27 -9.00 -5.78
C VAL A 76 10.66 -9.34 -5.27
N THR A 77 11.13 -8.62 -4.25
CA THR A 77 12.44 -8.88 -3.65
C THR A 77 12.57 -10.34 -3.20
N GLU A 78 13.77 -10.92 -3.34
CA GLU A 78 14.06 -12.29 -2.88
C GLU A 78 13.78 -12.48 -1.38
N GLN A 79 13.83 -11.39 -0.60
CA GLN A 79 13.46 -11.38 0.81
C GLN A 79 12.00 -11.81 1.05
N LEU A 80 11.14 -11.68 0.05
CA LEU A 80 9.73 -12.08 0.08
C LEU A 80 9.41 -13.30 -0.78
N THR A 81 10.18 -13.59 -1.84
CA THR A 81 9.94 -14.78 -2.69
C THR A 81 10.73 -16.02 -2.26
N ASN A 82 11.86 -15.87 -1.56
CA ASN A 82 12.70 -17.00 -1.14
C ASN A 82 12.92 -17.06 0.37
N HIS A 83 12.70 -15.95 1.08
CA HIS A 83 13.06 -15.79 2.49
C HIS A 83 11.90 -15.27 3.36
N LEU A 84 10.64 -15.36 2.89
CA LEU A 84 9.49 -14.95 3.71
C LEU A 84 9.41 -15.86 4.94
N TYR A 85 9.42 -15.26 6.13
CA TYR A 85 9.40 -15.98 7.41
C TYR A 85 10.47 -17.07 7.51
N GLU A 86 11.67 -16.81 6.97
CA GLU A 86 12.80 -17.73 7.08
C GLU A 86 13.11 -18.04 8.57
N PRO A 87 13.01 -19.32 8.98
CA PRO A 87 13.43 -19.71 10.32
C PRO A 87 14.95 -19.57 10.47
N LEU A 88 15.40 -19.10 11.63
CA LEU A 88 16.81 -18.88 11.91
C LEU A 88 17.65 -20.15 11.63
N GLY A 89 18.65 -20.01 10.75
CA GLY A 89 19.61 -21.07 10.43
C GLY A 89 19.18 -22.05 9.35
N GLN A 90 18.01 -21.89 8.72
CA GLN A 90 17.57 -22.80 7.66
C GLN A 90 18.03 -22.37 6.25
N GLY A 91 18.29 -21.09 6.01
CA GLY A 91 18.78 -20.61 4.71
C GLY A 91 17.72 -20.54 3.61
N PHE A 92 16.46 -20.86 3.92
CA PHE A 92 15.32 -20.74 3.01
C PHE A 92 14.03 -20.44 3.79
N GLY A 93 13.14 -19.66 3.18
CA GLY A 93 11.80 -19.34 3.68
C GLY A 93 10.72 -19.71 2.67
N MET A 94 9.57 -19.05 2.79
CA MET A 94 8.44 -19.20 1.86
C MET A 94 8.50 -18.18 0.71
N ASP A 95 7.66 -18.42 -0.30
CA ASP A 95 7.44 -17.50 -1.42
C ASP A 95 6.08 -16.80 -1.29
N LEU A 96 6.09 -15.51 -0.99
CA LEU A 96 4.88 -14.69 -0.86
C LEU A 96 4.07 -14.66 -2.16
N VAL A 97 4.72 -14.61 -3.33
CA VAL A 97 4.05 -14.56 -4.63
C VAL A 97 3.36 -15.88 -4.92
N ALA A 98 4.05 -17.00 -4.71
CA ALA A 98 3.45 -18.33 -4.86
C ALA A 98 2.29 -18.54 -3.87
N LEU A 99 2.45 -18.09 -2.62
CA LEU A 99 1.39 -18.13 -1.61
C LEU A 99 0.16 -17.30 -2.04
N ASN A 100 0.35 -16.12 -2.64
CA ASN A 100 -0.76 -15.29 -3.11
C ASN A 100 -1.51 -15.94 -4.29
N ILE A 101 -0.80 -16.58 -5.22
CA ILE A 101 -1.43 -17.37 -6.29
C ILE A 101 -2.24 -18.52 -5.69
N GLN A 102 -1.62 -19.30 -4.80
CA GLN A 102 -2.28 -20.45 -4.18
C GLN A 102 -3.48 -20.03 -3.32
N ARG A 103 -3.40 -18.91 -2.61
CA ARG A 103 -4.50 -18.35 -1.81
C ARG A 103 -5.64 -17.83 -2.69
N GLY A 104 -5.34 -17.26 -3.86
CA GLY A 104 -6.34 -16.91 -4.85
C GLY A 104 -7.16 -18.14 -5.29
N ARG A 105 -6.48 -19.26 -5.54
CA ARG A 105 -7.12 -20.53 -5.92
C ARG A 105 -7.92 -21.15 -4.77
N ASP A 106 -7.36 -21.18 -3.57
CA ASP A 106 -8.02 -21.68 -2.36
C ASP A 106 -9.32 -20.92 -2.07
N HIS A 107 -9.29 -19.60 -2.22
CA HIS A 107 -10.46 -18.74 -2.03
C HIS A 107 -11.43 -18.72 -3.22
N GLY A 108 -11.18 -19.50 -4.28
CA GLY A 108 -12.03 -19.55 -5.46
C GLY A 108 -12.16 -18.21 -6.17
N ILE A 109 -11.09 -17.41 -6.21
CA ILE A 109 -11.09 -16.12 -6.92
C ILE A 109 -11.28 -16.37 -8.42
N PRO A 110 -12.25 -15.69 -9.09
CA PRO A 110 -12.44 -15.82 -10.53
C PRO A 110 -11.21 -15.46 -11.36
N SER A 111 -11.22 -15.87 -12.63
CA SER A 111 -10.10 -15.64 -13.54
C SER A 111 -9.83 -14.15 -13.75
N TYR A 112 -8.63 -13.82 -14.21
CA TYR A 112 -8.28 -12.47 -14.63
C TYR A 112 -9.29 -11.90 -15.64
N ASN A 113 -9.74 -12.72 -16.60
CA ASN A 113 -10.70 -12.30 -17.61
C ASN A 113 -12.10 -12.00 -17.05
N ASP A 114 -12.57 -12.75 -16.06
CA ASP A 114 -13.84 -12.47 -15.38
C ASP A 114 -13.81 -11.09 -14.70
N TRP A 115 -12.65 -10.74 -14.12
CA TRP A 115 -12.46 -9.43 -13.51
C TRP A 115 -12.31 -8.30 -14.52
N ARG A 116 -11.67 -8.56 -15.67
CA ARG A 116 -11.65 -7.60 -16.78
C ARG A 116 -13.06 -7.27 -17.25
N GLU A 117 -13.88 -8.29 -17.48
CA GLU A 117 -15.27 -8.12 -17.90
C GLU A 117 -16.10 -7.39 -16.83
N TYR A 118 -15.96 -7.76 -15.56
CA TYR A 118 -16.59 -7.05 -14.45
C TYR A 118 -16.24 -5.55 -14.43
N CYS A 119 -15.01 -5.22 -14.78
CA CYS A 119 -14.51 -3.84 -14.89
C CYS A 119 -14.80 -3.18 -16.25
N GLY A 120 -15.63 -3.79 -17.10
CA GLY A 120 -16.04 -3.24 -18.40
C GLY A 120 -14.97 -3.29 -19.49
N MET A 121 -13.92 -4.09 -19.31
CA MET A 121 -12.86 -4.31 -20.29
C MET A 121 -13.11 -5.58 -21.10
N ALA A 122 -12.62 -5.61 -22.33
CA ALA A 122 -12.69 -6.81 -23.18
C ALA A 122 -11.87 -7.97 -22.58
N LYS A 123 -12.43 -9.19 -22.66
CA LYS A 123 -11.70 -10.42 -22.35
C LYS A 123 -10.52 -10.59 -23.31
N ILE A 124 -9.44 -11.16 -22.80
CA ILE A 124 -8.30 -11.62 -23.58
C ILE A 124 -8.64 -12.99 -24.16
N THR A 125 -8.67 -13.12 -25.48
CA THR A 125 -8.95 -14.38 -26.18
C THR A 125 -7.69 -15.04 -26.73
N ASP A 126 -6.60 -14.28 -26.85
CA ASP A 126 -5.30 -14.77 -27.30
C ASP A 126 -4.17 -14.14 -26.49
N PHE A 127 -3.13 -14.92 -26.18
CA PHE A 127 -2.01 -14.45 -25.36
C PHE A 127 -1.25 -13.26 -25.98
N SER A 128 -1.28 -13.09 -27.31
CA SER A 128 -0.66 -11.93 -27.97
C SER A 128 -1.25 -10.59 -27.52
N GLN A 129 -2.55 -10.56 -27.17
CA GLN A 129 -3.22 -9.35 -26.69
C GLN A 129 -2.69 -8.89 -25.32
N LEU A 130 -2.05 -9.78 -24.54
CA LEU A 130 -1.40 -9.38 -23.29
C LEU A 130 -0.26 -8.37 -23.54
N ALA A 131 0.44 -8.44 -24.68
CA ALA A 131 1.54 -7.53 -24.98
C ALA A 131 1.10 -6.05 -25.09
N GLU A 132 -0.19 -5.79 -25.31
CA GLU A 132 -0.76 -4.43 -25.33
C GLU A 132 -0.87 -3.83 -23.92
N ILE A 133 -1.01 -4.66 -22.90
CA ILE A 133 -1.34 -4.25 -21.53
C ILE A 133 -0.24 -4.54 -20.50
N MET A 134 0.76 -5.36 -20.85
CA MET A 134 1.95 -5.66 -20.03
C MET A 134 3.22 -5.66 -20.89
N THR A 135 4.38 -6.06 -20.34
CA THR A 135 5.60 -6.18 -21.15
C THR A 135 5.56 -7.44 -22.03
N PRO A 136 6.26 -7.45 -23.18
CA PRO A 136 6.32 -8.63 -24.05
C PRO A 136 6.85 -9.88 -23.33
N GLU A 137 7.80 -9.71 -22.42
CA GLU A 137 8.38 -10.82 -21.63
C GLU A 137 7.35 -11.42 -20.68
N SER A 138 6.55 -10.58 -20.01
CA SER A 138 5.45 -11.05 -19.16
C SER A 138 4.38 -11.76 -19.97
N ALA A 139 3.97 -11.20 -21.11
CA ALA A 139 2.98 -11.83 -21.99
C ALA A 139 3.44 -13.23 -22.44
N GLN A 140 4.71 -13.37 -22.84
CA GLN A 140 5.30 -14.67 -23.19
C GLN A 140 5.37 -15.62 -21.99
N ALA A 141 5.65 -15.12 -20.78
CA ALA A 141 5.66 -15.95 -19.58
C ALA A 141 4.27 -16.52 -19.28
N PHE A 142 3.20 -15.72 -19.39
CA PHE A 142 1.82 -16.20 -19.24
C PHE A 142 1.49 -17.29 -20.28
N ALA A 143 1.85 -17.06 -21.54
CA ALA A 143 1.62 -18.02 -22.63
C ALA A 143 2.34 -19.37 -22.43
N ARG A 144 3.44 -19.39 -21.67
CA ARG A 144 4.19 -20.61 -21.34
C ARG A 144 3.59 -21.40 -20.18
N VAL A 145 2.94 -20.71 -19.23
CA VAL A 145 2.50 -21.29 -17.95
C VAL A 145 1.02 -21.65 -17.95
N TYR A 146 0.18 -20.86 -18.63
CA TYR A 146 -1.26 -21.09 -18.71
C TYR A 146 -1.63 -21.71 -20.05
N ARG A 147 -2.62 -22.61 -20.05
CA ARG A 147 -3.09 -23.29 -21.25
C ARG A 147 -4.02 -22.40 -22.07
N TYR A 148 -4.91 -21.67 -21.39
CA TYR A 148 -5.83 -20.71 -22.01
C TYR A 148 -5.79 -19.36 -21.28
N PRO A 149 -6.05 -18.23 -21.98
CA PRO A 149 -6.14 -16.91 -21.32
C PRO A 149 -7.18 -16.83 -20.19
N ASP A 150 -8.26 -17.61 -20.29
CA ASP A 150 -9.29 -17.73 -19.25
C ASP A 150 -8.80 -18.47 -17.99
N ASP A 151 -7.64 -19.14 -18.03
CA ASP A 151 -7.07 -19.82 -16.86
C ASP A 151 -6.19 -18.90 -16.00
N ILE A 152 -5.90 -17.67 -16.48
CA ILE A 152 -4.94 -16.77 -15.83
C ILE A 152 -5.47 -16.35 -14.45
N ASP A 153 -4.69 -16.62 -13.40
CA ASP A 153 -4.99 -16.17 -12.05
C ASP A 153 -4.95 -14.63 -11.98
N LEU A 154 -5.91 -14.01 -11.29
CA LEU A 154 -6.03 -12.55 -11.23
C LEU A 154 -4.76 -11.88 -10.65
N PHE A 155 -4.21 -12.41 -9.56
CA PHE A 155 -3.08 -11.77 -8.87
C PHE A 155 -1.85 -11.54 -9.77
N PRO A 156 -1.26 -12.58 -10.38
CA PRO A 156 -0.07 -12.40 -11.22
C PRO A 156 -0.36 -11.51 -12.44
N ALA A 157 -1.56 -11.59 -13.03
CA ALA A 157 -1.91 -10.73 -14.16
C ALA A 157 -2.04 -9.25 -13.75
N GLY A 158 -2.77 -8.97 -12.68
CA GLY A 158 -3.03 -7.61 -12.21
C GLY A 158 -1.74 -6.86 -11.83
N VAL A 159 -0.76 -7.54 -11.21
CA VAL A 159 0.55 -6.92 -10.90
C VAL A 159 1.46 -6.71 -12.12
N ASN A 160 1.14 -7.35 -13.25
CA ASN A 160 1.90 -7.20 -14.50
C ASN A 160 1.28 -6.16 -15.45
N GLU A 161 0.06 -5.68 -15.18
CA GLU A 161 -0.55 -4.62 -15.98
C GLU A 161 0.27 -3.32 -15.90
N ARG A 162 0.38 -2.63 -17.02
CA ARG A 162 0.91 -1.27 -17.08
C ARG A 162 0.04 -0.35 -16.24
N SER A 163 0.69 0.45 -15.40
CA SER A 163 0.02 1.41 -14.54
C SER A 163 -0.80 2.43 -15.33
N VAL A 164 -1.95 2.83 -14.78
CA VAL A 164 -2.74 3.94 -15.34
C VAL A 164 -1.99 5.27 -15.21
N PRO A 165 -2.26 6.27 -16.08
CA PRO A 165 -1.63 7.59 -15.97
C PRO A 165 -1.84 8.22 -14.58
N GLY A 166 -0.76 8.64 -13.94
CA GLY A 166 -0.80 9.24 -12.60
C GLY A 166 -1.05 8.26 -11.45
N GLY A 167 -1.16 6.95 -11.71
CA GLY A 167 -1.35 5.91 -10.71
C GLY A 167 -0.24 4.86 -10.74
N THR A 168 -0.26 3.96 -9.76
CA THR A 168 0.68 2.82 -9.68
C THR A 168 0.05 1.52 -10.14
N LEU A 169 -1.28 1.36 -10.01
CA LEU A 169 -1.99 0.14 -10.37
C LEU A 169 -2.34 0.11 -11.86
N GLY A 170 -2.42 -1.10 -12.44
CA GLY A 170 -3.03 -1.30 -13.74
C GLY A 170 -4.56 -1.16 -13.72
N PRO A 171 -5.22 -1.07 -14.89
CA PRO A 171 -6.66 -0.84 -15.01
C PRO A 171 -7.54 -1.79 -14.19
N THR A 172 -7.22 -3.09 -14.17
CA THR A 172 -8.03 -4.09 -13.46
C THR A 172 -7.99 -3.86 -11.95
N PHE A 173 -6.78 -3.70 -11.39
CA PHE A 173 -6.63 -3.43 -9.96
C PHE A 173 -7.08 -2.02 -9.57
N ALA A 174 -6.91 -1.01 -10.43
CA ALA A 174 -7.47 0.32 -10.20
C ALA A 174 -9.00 0.28 -10.08
N CYS A 175 -9.68 -0.47 -10.95
CA CYS A 175 -11.13 -0.70 -10.86
C CYS A 175 -11.52 -1.41 -9.55
N ILE A 176 -10.88 -2.54 -9.23
CA ILE A 176 -11.20 -3.35 -8.04
C ILE A 176 -10.98 -2.54 -6.76
N VAL A 177 -9.80 -1.93 -6.62
CA VAL A 177 -9.42 -1.14 -5.44
C VAL A 177 -10.29 0.11 -5.34
N GLY A 178 -10.51 0.81 -6.44
CA GLY A 178 -11.37 1.99 -6.48
C GLY A 178 -12.81 1.69 -6.07
N GLU A 179 -13.40 0.60 -6.58
CA GLU A 179 -14.75 0.17 -6.21
C GLU A 179 -14.83 -0.23 -4.74
N GLN A 180 -13.81 -0.88 -4.18
CA GLN A 180 -13.79 -1.23 -2.76
C GLN A 180 -13.68 0.01 -1.88
N PHE A 181 -12.78 0.96 -2.18
CA PHE A 181 -12.69 2.22 -1.44
C PHE A 181 -13.97 3.07 -1.55
N ARG A 182 -14.59 3.11 -2.73
CA ARG A 182 -15.88 3.80 -2.93
C ARG A 182 -16.98 3.20 -2.07
N ARG A 183 -17.07 1.86 -2.01
CA ARG A 183 -18.04 1.16 -1.14
C ARG A 183 -17.78 1.39 0.34
N MET A 184 -16.52 1.39 0.77
CA MET A 184 -16.16 1.67 2.16
C MET A 184 -16.55 3.10 2.53
N LYS A 185 -16.18 4.10 1.72
CA LYS A 185 -16.56 5.49 1.94
C LYS A 185 -18.09 5.67 1.99
N ASN A 186 -18.80 5.23 0.96
CA ASN A 186 -20.23 5.51 0.83
C ASN A 186 -21.12 4.61 1.71
N GLY A 187 -20.62 3.44 2.11
CA GLY A 187 -21.33 2.49 2.96
C GLY A 187 -21.09 2.70 4.46
N ASP A 188 -20.19 3.61 4.83
CA ASP A 188 -19.90 3.91 6.22
C ASP A 188 -20.78 5.06 6.72
N ARG A 189 -21.68 4.72 7.64
CA ARG A 189 -22.54 5.70 8.32
C ARG A 189 -21.71 6.75 9.09
N PHE A 190 -20.54 6.36 9.58
CA PHE A 190 -19.63 7.19 10.38
C PHE A 190 -18.51 7.82 9.55
N TRP A 191 -18.61 7.81 8.22
CA TRP A 191 -17.65 8.54 7.39
C TRP A 191 -17.60 10.02 7.81
N TYR A 192 -16.39 10.53 8.09
CA TYR A 192 -16.20 11.80 8.81
C TYR A 192 -16.77 13.04 8.08
N GLU A 193 -16.97 12.98 6.76
CA GLU A 193 -17.57 14.07 5.98
C GLU A 193 -19.10 14.00 5.90
N ASN A 194 -19.73 12.95 6.43
CA ASN A 194 -21.18 12.86 6.45
C ASN A 194 -21.75 13.92 7.39
N GLY A 195 -22.73 14.70 6.93
CA GLY A 195 -23.45 15.68 7.74
C GLY A 195 -24.89 15.26 8.06
N GLY A 196 -25.51 15.94 9.02
CA GLY A 196 -26.94 15.79 9.32
C GLY A 196 -27.32 14.54 10.13
N LEU A 197 -26.35 13.80 10.67
CA LEU A 197 -26.57 12.69 11.58
C LEU A 197 -26.15 13.08 13.00
N GLU A 198 -26.70 12.41 14.01
CA GLU A 198 -26.29 12.59 15.42
C GLU A 198 -24.79 12.31 15.64
N SER A 199 -24.21 11.41 14.84
CA SER A 199 -22.79 11.05 14.90
C SER A 199 -21.88 11.89 13.99
N SER A 200 -22.42 12.90 13.30
CA SER A 200 -21.68 13.73 12.36
C SER A 200 -20.85 14.78 13.07
N PHE A 201 -19.62 15.00 12.59
CA PHE A 201 -18.89 16.23 12.93
C PHE A 201 -19.60 17.45 12.33
N ASN A 202 -19.46 18.60 12.99
CA ASN A 202 -19.90 19.87 12.42
C ASN A 202 -18.89 20.40 11.38
N GLU A 203 -19.28 21.42 10.61
CA GLU A 203 -18.46 21.94 9.51
C GLU A 203 -17.08 22.43 9.96
N VAL A 204 -17.01 23.09 11.11
CA VAL A 204 -15.75 23.61 11.67
C VAL A 204 -14.82 22.46 12.06
N GLN A 205 -15.36 21.42 12.69
CA GLN A 205 -14.62 20.20 13.02
C GLN A 205 -14.08 19.51 11.75
N VAL A 206 -14.90 19.38 10.70
CA VAL A 206 -14.46 18.80 9.41
C VAL A 206 -13.34 19.63 8.77
N GLU A 207 -13.43 20.96 8.81
CA GLU A 207 -12.36 21.84 8.32
C GLU A 207 -11.04 21.64 9.08
N GLN A 208 -11.09 21.40 10.39
CA GLN A 208 -9.89 21.08 11.17
C GLN A 208 -9.32 19.70 10.81
N ILE A 209 -10.18 18.67 10.66
CA ILE A 209 -9.75 17.33 10.24
C ILE A 209 -9.06 17.38 8.87
N ARG A 210 -9.54 18.21 7.94
CA ARG A 210 -8.93 18.37 6.60
C ARG A 210 -7.50 18.93 6.63
N LYS A 211 -7.07 19.56 7.73
CA LYS A 211 -5.68 20.00 7.93
C LYS A 211 -4.75 18.85 8.34
N ALA A 212 -5.29 17.71 8.79
CA ALA A 212 -4.50 16.57 9.20
C ALA A 212 -3.65 16.05 8.04
N SER A 213 -2.41 15.67 8.34
CA SER A 213 -1.49 15.07 7.37
C SER A 213 -0.62 14.03 8.05
N LEU A 214 -0.11 13.06 7.27
CA LEU A 214 0.85 12.09 7.80
C LEU A 214 2.13 12.80 8.31
N ALA A 215 2.53 13.90 7.66
CA ALA A 215 3.65 14.72 8.13
C ALA A 215 3.39 15.28 9.53
N ARG A 216 2.19 15.81 9.79
CA ARG A 216 1.79 16.31 11.10
C ARG A 216 1.80 15.21 12.16
N ILE A 217 1.26 14.04 11.83
CA ILE A 217 1.26 12.87 12.72
C ILE A 217 2.70 12.49 13.11
N ILE A 218 3.62 12.45 12.14
CA ILE A 218 5.03 12.15 12.40
C ILE A 218 5.64 13.24 13.30
N CYS A 219 5.45 14.52 12.97
CA CYS A 219 6.00 15.62 13.76
C CYS A 219 5.48 15.67 15.20
N ASP A 220 4.22 15.28 15.46
CA ASP A 220 3.63 15.31 16.81
C ASP A 220 3.97 14.09 17.66
N ASN A 221 4.40 12.98 17.05
CA ASN A 221 4.58 11.69 17.73
C ASN A 221 6.00 11.13 17.62
N THR A 222 6.95 11.93 17.15
CA THR A 222 8.38 11.55 17.01
C THR A 222 9.27 12.75 17.36
N ASN A 223 10.59 12.56 17.43
CA ASN A 223 11.51 13.68 17.66
C ASN A 223 12.03 14.30 16.35
N LEU A 224 11.43 13.99 15.20
CA LEU A 224 11.84 14.58 13.92
C LEU A 224 11.48 16.07 13.91
N GLN A 225 12.47 16.93 13.66
CA GLN A 225 12.27 18.38 13.58
C GLN A 225 11.90 18.84 12.17
N TYR A 226 12.27 18.07 11.14
CA TYR A 226 12.04 18.42 9.74
C TYR A 226 11.44 17.25 8.97
N VAL A 227 10.32 17.49 8.29
CA VAL A 227 9.57 16.51 7.50
C VAL A 227 9.05 17.21 6.24
N GLN A 228 8.94 16.52 5.12
CA GLN A 228 8.29 17.09 3.93
C GLN A 228 6.76 17.07 4.08
N PRO A 229 6.03 18.13 3.66
CA PRO A 229 4.57 18.21 3.84
C PRO A 229 3.80 17.01 3.26
N LEU A 230 4.20 16.53 2.09
CA LEU A 230 3.64 15.32 1.48
C LEU A 230 4.52 14.11 1.82
N ALA A 231 4.36 13.55 3.03
CA ALA A 231 5.22 12.49 3.57
C ALA A 231 5.23 11.17 2.76
N MET A 232 4.21 10.92 1.93
CA MET A 232 4.14 9.76 1.03
C MET A 232 4.87 9.99 -0.30
N ILE A 233 5.31 11.22 -0.56
CA ILE A 233 6.12 11.60 -1.70
C ILE A 233 7.53 11.91 -1.19
N ARG A 234 8.54 11.44 -1.92
CA ARG A 234 9.93 11.72 -1.56
C ARG A 234 10.19 13.22 -1.57
N GLU A 235 11.23 13.59 -0.83
CA GLU A 235 11.80 14.92 -0.86
C GLU A 235 12.15 15.34 -2.30
N ALA A 236 11.77 16.57 -2.64
CA ALA A 236 12.05 17.21 -3.92
C ALA A 236 12.07 18.73 -3.71
N ASN A 237 12.58 19.49 -4.68
CA ASN A 237 12.61 20.96 -4.58
C ASN A 237 11.22 21.58 -4.34
N TRP A 238 10.15 20.95 -4.83
CA TRP A 238 8.76 21.38 -4.65
C TRP A 238 8.06 20.73 -3.44
N ASN A 239 8.69 19.75 -2.79
CA ASN A 239 8.25 19.10 -1.56
C ASN A 239 9.45 18.96 -0.60
N PRO A 240 10.09 20.08 -0.20
CA PRO A 240 11.26 20.05 0.65
C PRO A 240 10.89 19.65 2.07
N LYS A 241 11.87 19.23 2.87
CA LYS A 241 11.68 19.13 4.32
C LYS A 241 11.55 20.53 4.92
N VAL A 242 10.55 20.71 5.78
CA VAL A 242 10.24 21.97 6.46
C VAL A 242 10.18 21.73 7.97
N ASP A 243 10.34 22.80 8.75
CA ASP A 243 10.27 22.75 10.21
C ASP A 243 8.88 22.27 10.64
N CYS A 244 8.84 21.25 11.50
CA CYS A 244 7.62 20.70 12.09
C CYS A 244 6.81 21.73 12.91
N ASN A 245 7.40 22.84 13.33
CA ASN A 245 6.70 23.95 14.00
C ASN A 245 6.35 25.11 13.06
N GLY A 246 6.69 24.99 11.77
CA GLY A 246 6.32 25.95 10.73
C GLY A 246 4.85 25.87 10.33
N GLN A 247 4.46 26.75 9.41
CA GLN A 247 3.07 26.86 8.92
C GLN A 247 2.75 25.85 7.80
N ASP A 248 3.77 25.30 7.14
CA ASP A 248 3.63 24.37 6.02
C ASP A 248 3.06 22.99 6.44
N ILE A 249 3.15 22.65 7.73
CA ILE A 249 2.58 21.43 8.33
C ILE A 249 1.60 21.84 9.44
N PRO A 250 0.37 22.26 9.06
CA PRO A 250 -0.58 22.83 10.00
C PRO A 250 -1.00 21.81 11.07
N ARG A 251 -1.31 22.33 12.26
CA ARG A 251 -1.89 21.54 13.36
C ARG A 251 -3.41 21.46 13.19
N VAL A 252 -3.97 20.33 13.60
CA VAL A 252 -5.42 20.19 13.80
C VAL A 252 -5.76 20.91 15.10
N ASP A 253 -6.64 21.90 15.03
CA ASP A 253 -7.14 22.60 16.21
C ASP A 253 -8.32 21.82 16.82
N LEU A 254 -8.13 21.33 18.04
CA LEU A 254 -9.08 20.51 18.77
C LEU A 254 -10.00 21.33 19.70
N ASP A 255 -9.89 22.66 19.73
CA ASP A 255 -10.76 23.49 20.60
C ASP A 255 -12.24 23.37 20.25
N ASN A 256 -12.56 23.00 19.00
CA ASN A 256 -13.92 22.76 18.53
C ASN A 256 -14.55 21.46 19.07
N TRP A 257 -13.84 20.70 19.91
CA TRP A 257 -14.34 19.50 20.59
C TRP A 257 -14.54 19.69 22.09
N GLN A 258 -14.24 20.87 22.66
CA GLN A 258 -14.28 21.10 24.11
C GLN A 258 -15.66 20.82 24.76
N ASN A 259 -16.75 20.98 24.01
CA ASN A 259 -18.12 20.82 24.49
C ASN A 259 -18.78 19.50 24.02
N GLU A 260 -18.02 18.59 23.42
CA GLU A 260 -18.54 17.28 23.04
C GLU A 260 -18.85 16.45 24.30
N PRO A 261 -19.97 15.71 24.32
CA PRO A 261 -20.29 14.86 25.46
C PRO A 261 -19.22 13.80 25.67
N VAL A 262 -18.68 13.73 26.89
CA VAL A 262 -17.84 12.61 27.31
C VAL A 262 -18.77 11.44 27.60
N TRP A 263 -18.81 10.48 26.67
CA TRP A 263 -19.54 9.23 26.85
C TRP A 263 -18.82 8.38 27.91
N THR A 264 -19.32 8.43 29.14
CA THR A 264 -18.89 7.60 30.28
C THR A 264 -19.62 6.26 30.30
#